data_AF-A0A6N7HCK7-F1
#
_entry.id   AF-A0A6N7HCK7-F1
#
_cell.length_a   1.000
_cell.length_b   1.000
_cell.length_c   1.000
_cell.angle_alpha   90.00
_cell.angle_beta   90.00
_cell.angle_gamma   90.00
#
_symmetry.space_group_name_H-M   'P 1'
#
loop_
_entity.id
_entity.type
_entity.pdbx_description
1 polymer ?
#
loop_
_entity_poly.entity_id
_entity_poly.type
_entity_poly.pdbx_seq_one_letter_code
_entity_poly.pdbx_strand_id
1 'polypeptide(L)' 'MVDVQWWLSGYDNRVHAFGSEEAGRDFGEALCEHSVPNSKITCTDDGERCLACLLIFGDLLADTYGEATWRAS' A
#
# COMPACT_ATOMS: atom_id res chain seq x y z
N MET A 1 -11.70 -3.01 -7.83
CA MET A 1 -11.24 -1.89 -6.98
C MET A 1 -9.89 -2.31 -6.46
N VAL A 2 -8.88 -1.45 -6.59
CA VAL A 2 -7.55 -1.74 -6.05
C VAL A 2 -7.68 -1.64 -4.53
N ASP A 3 -7.95 -2.75 -3.87
CA ASP A 3 -8.16 -2.80 -2.44
C ASP A 3 -6.83 -3.06 -1.75
N VAL A 4 -6.31 -2.05 -1.08
CA VAL A 4 -5.05 -2.11 -0.33
C VAL A 4 -5.26 -1.61 1.08
N GLN A 5 -4.51 -2.19 2.01
CA GLN A 5 -4.52 -1.78 3.40
C GLN A 5 -3.23 -1.02 3.69
N TRP A 6 -3.36 0.22 4.17
CA TRP A 6 -2.23 1.07 4.53
C TRP A 6 -1.84 0.83 5.98
N TRP A 7 -0.73 0.12 6.20
CA TRP A 7 -0.27 -0.24 7.54
C TRP A 7 1.21 0.09 7.75
N LEU A 8 1.57 0.39 9.00
CA LEU A 8 2.92 0.72 9.40
C LEU A 8 3.79 -0.54 9.50
N SER A 9 4.93 -0.53 8.78
CA SER A 9 5.99 -1.53 8.92
C SER A 9 6.98 -1.14 10.00
N GLY A 10 7.23 -2.05 10.94
CA GLY A 10 8.27 -1.89 11.96
C GLY A 10 9.72 -2.09 11.46
N TYR A 11 9.95 -2.37 10.17
CA TYR A 11 11.31 -2.47 9.62
C TYR A 11 11.90 -1.11 9.25
N ASP A 12 11.10 -0.26 8.64
CA ASP A 12 11.52 1.05 8.15
C ASP A 12 10.70 2.21 8.76
N ASN A 13 9.73 1.90 9.63
CA ASN A 13 8.80 2.85 10.25
C ASN A 13 8.04 3.68 9.20
N ARG A 14 7.67 3.03 8.09
CA ARG A 14 6.87 3.63 7.02
C ARG A 14 5.56 2.90 6.83
N VAL A 15 4.56 3.64 6.35
CA VAL A 15 3.25 3.10 6.02
C VAL A 15 3.27 2.60 4.58
N HIS A 16 2.99 1.31 4.39
CA HIS A 16 3.01 0.62 3.10
C HIS A 16 1.60 0.20 2.70
N ALA A 17 1.37 0.07 1.39
CA ALA A 17 0.13 -0.48 0.84
C ALA A 17 0.27 -1.99 0.69
N PHE A 18 -0.35 -2.75 1.59
CA PHE A 18 -0.39 -4.22 1.53
C PHE A 18 -1.54 -4.69 0.65
N GLY A 19 -1.26 -5.65 -0.23
CA GLY A 19 -2.26 -6.25 -1.14
C GLY A 19 -3.13 -7.30 -0.43
N SER A 20 -4.40 -7.42 -0.85
CA SER A 20 -5.38 -8.27 -0.15
C SER A 20 -5.29 -9.76 -0.47
N GLU A 21 -4.76 -10.16 -1.63
CA GLU A 21 -5.01 -11.52 -2.13
C GLU A 21 -4.10 -12.61 -1.53
N GLU A 22 -2.84 -12.36 -1.22
CA GLU A 22 -1.93 -13.46 -0.81
C GLU A 22 -0.85 -13.02 0.18
N ALA A 23 -1.21 -12.33 1.26
CA ALA A 23 -0.38 -12.32 2.47
C ALA A 23 -0.32 -13.75 3.02
N GLY A 24 0.63 -14.54 2.50
CA GLY A 24 0.84 -15.96 2.80
C GLY A 24 1.28 -16.17 4.25
N ARG A 25 0.30 -16.08 5.15
CA ARG A 25 0.22 -16.49 6.57
C ARG A 25 1.21 -15.89 7.58
N ASP A 26 2.47 -15.66 7.22
CA ASP A 26 3.49 -15.13 8.15
C ASP A 26 3.99 -13.73 7.80
N PHE A 27 3.82 -13.31 6.54
CA PHE A 27 4.29 -12.02 6.03
C PHE A 27 3.16 -11.28 5.31
N GLY A 28 3.16 -9.95 5.43
CA GLY A 28 2.42 -9.06 4.56
C GLY A 28 3.34 -8.57 3.44
N GLU A 29 2.85 -8.62 2.21
CA GLU A 29 3.56 -8.13 1.03
C GLU A 29 2.97 -6.80 0.55
N ALA A 30 3.79 -5.77 0.54
CA ALA A 30 3.42 -4.46 0.03
C ALA A 30 3.54 -4.40 -1.49
N LEU A 31 2.82 -3.46 -2.11
CA LEU A 31 2.90 -3.18 -3.54
C LEU A 31 4.33 -2.90 -4.05
N CYS A 32 5.20 -2.35 -3.20
CA CYS A 32 6.59 -2.06 -3.57
C CYS A 32 7.53 -3.27 -3.33
N GLU A 33 6.98 -4.49 -3.25
CA GLU A 33 7.69 -5.74 -2.95
C GLU A 33 8.32 -5.79 -1.54
N HIS A 34 7.99 -4.82 -0.68
CA HIS A 34 8.44 -4.84 0.72
C HIS A 34 7.67 -5.91 1.48
N SER A 35 8.40 -6.91 1.97
CA SER A 35 7.83 -8.03 2.74
C SER A 35 8.15 -7.90 4.22
N VAL A 36 7.12 -7.97 5.06
CA VAL A 36 7.23 -7.71 6.50
C VAL A 36 6.54 -8.83 7.26
N PRO A 37 7.17 -9.43 8.29
CA PRO A 37 6.47 -10.37 9.15
C PRO A 37 5.22 -9.71 9.76
N ASN A 38 4.11 -10.43 9.81
CA ASN A 38 2.85 -9.90 10.35
C ASN A 38 3.00 -9.39 11.80
N SER A 39 3.90 -9.99 12.58
CA SER A 39 4.24 -9.55 13.95
C SER A 39 4.92 -8.18 14.04
N LYS A 40 5.39 -7.64 12.91
CA LYS A 40 5.99 -6.31 12.77
C LYS A 40 5.11 -5.32 12.01
N ILE A 41 3.89 -5.71 11.67
CA ILE A 41 2.90 -4.82 11.05
C ILE A 41 2.03 -4.26 12.18
N THR A 42 1.88 -2.94 12.20
CA THR A 42 0.89 -2.27 13.05
C THR A 42 -0.23 -1.75 12.16
N CYS A 43 -1.48 -2.14 12.47
CA CYS A 43 -2.66 -1.76 11.69
C CYS A 43 -3.05 -0.29 11.91
N THR A 44 -2.17 0.64 11.51
CA THR A 44 -2.35 2.09 11.52
C THR A 44 -1.75 2.69 10.24
N ASP A 45 -2.34 3.75 9.72
CA ASP A 45 -1.80 4.54 8.62
C ASP A 45 -1.12 5.84 9.10
N ASP A 46 -0.90 5.97 10.41
CA ASP A 46 -0.14 7.06 11.01
C ASP A 46 1.36 6.94 10.67
N GLY A 47 1.92 7.98 10.04
CA GLY A 47 3.35 8.09 9.77
C GLY A 47 3.70 8.51 8.34
N GLU A 48 4.99 8.41 8.00
CA GLU A 48 5.46 8.67 6.64
C GLU A 48 5.04 7.51 5.72
N ARG A 49 4.34 7.83 4.64
CA ARG A 49 3.98 6.83 3.62
C ARG A 49 5.17 6.49 2.74
N CYS A 50 5.30 5.22 2.40
CA CYS A 50 6.29 4.77 1.43
C CYS A 50 6.00 5.41 0.06
N LEU A 51 6.97 6.18 -0.46
CA LEU A 51 6.84 6.85 -1.75
C LEU A 51 6.60 5.88 -2.91
N ALA A 52 7.26 4.71 -2.90
CA ALA A 52 7.07 3.71 -3.94
C ALA A 52 5.63 3.17 -3.94
N CYS A 53 5.07 2.86 -2.77
CA CYS A 53 3.67 2.44 -2.65
C CYS A 53 2.69 3.52 -3.15
N LEU A 54 2.96 4.80 -2.85
CA LEU A 54 2.13 5.91 -3.33
C LEU A 54 2.11 6.01 -4.86
N LEU A 55 3.29 5.89 -5.50
CA LEU A 55 3.40 5.97 -6.96
C LEU A 55 2.73 4.79 -7.64
N ILE A 56 2.99 3.57 -7.17
CA ILE A 56 2.38 2.35 -7.74
C ILE A 56 0.87 2.38 -7.56
N PHE A 57 0.37 2.73 -6.37
CA PHE A 57 -1.07 2.84 -6.15
C PHE A 57 -1.71 3.94 -6.99
N GLY A 58 -1.02 5.09 -7.16
CA GLY A 58 -1.47 6.17 -8.04
C GLY A 58 -1.60 5.74 -9.50
N ASP A 59 -0.65 4.94 -10.00
CA ASP A 59 -0.69 4.36 -11.35
C ASP A 59 -1.88 3.40 -11.50
N LEU A 60 -2.09 2.51 -10.52
CA LEU A 60 -3.25 1.59 -10.51
C LEU A 60 -4.59 2.34 -10.47
N LEU A 61 -4.67 3.46 -9.75
CA LEU A 61 -5.85 4.34 -9.76
C LEU A 61 -6.04 5.01 -11.11
N ALA A 62 -4.96 5.46 -11.75
CA ALA A 62 -5.01 6.06 -13.09
C ALA A 62 -5.46 5.04 -14.15
N ASP A 63 -5.00 3.79 -14.07
CA ASP A 63 -5.45 2.73 -14.97
C ASP A 63 -6.93 2.37 -14.74
N THR A 64 -7.37 2.37 -13.48
CA THR A 64 -8.75 1.99 -13.12
C THR A 64 -9.76 3.11 -13.41
N TYR A 65 -9.36 4.38 -13.22
CA TYR A 65 -10.27 5.53 -13.20
C TYR A 65 -9.84 6.69 -14.11
N GLY A 66 -8.74 6.58 -14.85
CA GLY A 66 -8.14 7.70 -15.59
C GLY A 66 -8.99 8.29 -16.71
N GLU A 67 -9.94 7.53 -17.26
CA GLU A 67 -10.93 8.06 -18.20
C GLU A 67 -11.98 8.95 -17.53
N ALA A 68 -12.19 8.79 -16.22
CA ALA A 68 -12.98 9.72 -15.41
C ALA A 68 -12.12 10.96 -15.13
N THR A 69 -12.02 11.84 -16.12
CA THR A 69 -11.54 13.23 -16.06
C THR A 69 -11.29 13.71 -14.62
N TRP A 70 -10.04 13.65 -14.18
CA TRP A 70 -9.56 14.36 -13.00
C TRP A 70 -9.64 15.86 -13.29
N ARG A 71 -10.86 16.41 -13.30
CA ARG A 71 -11.07 17.86 -13.31
C ARG A 71 -10.77 18.34 -11.90
N ALA A 72 -9.56 18.86 -11.72
CA ALA A 72 -9.30 19.85 -10.70
C ALA A 72 -10.41 20.91 -10.79
N SER A 73 -11.29 20.93 -9.79
CA SER A 73 -12.25 22.00 -9.57
C SER A 73 -11.62 23.01 -8.62
#